data_AF-A0A4R4M1K3-F1
#
_entry.id   AF-A0A4R4M1K3-F1
#
_cell.length_a   1.000
_cell.length_b   1.000
_cell.length_c   1.000
_cell.angle_alpha   90.00
_cell.angle_beta   90.00
_cell.angle_gamma   90.00
#
_symmetry.space_group_name_H-M   'P 1'
#
loop_
_entity.id
_entity.type
_entity.pdbx_description
1 polymer ?
#
loop_
_entity_poly.entity_id
_entity_poly.type
_entity_poly.pdbx_seq_one_letter_code
_entity_poly.pdbx_strand_id
1 'polypeptide(L)'
;MDADDPHRAEAVPQGERVTVNLTGKAVQSLQRLQELTGYNKTDCINRALIIANEVENMSREPGAVYWRETPDSDLMLVRFV
;
A
#
# COMPACT_ATOMS: atom_id res chain seq x y z
N MET A 1 12.89 -33.34 -30.56
CA MET A 1 11.74 -32.42 -30.67
C MET A 1 10.97 -32.61 -29.37
N ASP A 2 11.47 -31.98 -28.32
CA ASP A 2 10.75 -31.88 -27.06
C ASP A 2 9.67 -30.83 -27.28
N ALA A 3 8.42 -31.27 -27.28
CA ALA A 3 7.27 -30.41 -27.46
C ALA A 3 7.24 -29.41 -26.29
N ASP A 4 7.17 -28.13 -26.65
CA ASP A 4 6.73 -27.04 -25.76
C ASP A 4 5.55 -27.50 -24.91
N ASP A 5 5.70 -27.45 -23.59
CA ASP A 5 4.58 -27.54 -22.65
C ASP A 5 3.87 -26.17 -22.62
N PRO A 6 2.67 -26.03 -23.20
CA PRO A 6 2.00 -24.75 -23.32
C PRO A 6 1.27 -24.32 -22.04
N HIS A 7 1.48 -25.02 -20.91
CA HIS A 7 0.72 -24.83 -19.67
C HIS A 7 1.59 -24.65 -18.43
N ARG A 8 2.70 -23.91 -18.52
CA ARG A 8 3.18 -23.14 -17.35
C ARG A 8 2.24 -21.96 -17.13
N ALA A 9 1.01 -22.26 -16.72
CA ALA A 9 0.08 -21.26 -16.21
C ALA A 9 0.79 -20.53 -15.07
N GLU A 10 1.08 -19.25 -15.28
CA GLU A 10 1.47 -18.35 -14.21
C GLU A 10 0.42 -18.52 -13.12
N ALA A 11 0.80 -19.12 -11.99
CA ALA A 11 -0.08 -19.28 -10.86
C ALA A 11 -0.49 -17.87 -10.44
N VAL A 12 -1.71 -17.46 -10.80
CA VAL A 12 -2.32 -16.23 -10.32
C VAL A 12 -2.14 -16.26 -8.80
N PRO A 13 -1.46 -15.28 -8.18
CA PRO A 13 -1.21 -15.30 -6.75
C PRO A 13 -2.56 -15.47 -6.06
N GLN A 14 -2.77 -16.63 -5.44
CA GLN A 14 -4.00 -16.90 -4.74
C GLN A 14 -4.01 -15.97 -3.54
N GLY A 15 -5.00 -15.08 -3.44
CA GLY A 15 -5.07 -14.14 -2.33
C GLY A 15 -5.11 -14.89 -1.00
N GLU A 16 -4.11 -14.67 -0.14
CA GLU A 16 -4.08 -15.26 1.19
C GLU A 16 -5.11 -14.56 2.10
N ARG A 17 -5.96 -15.34 2.77
CA ARG A 17 -6.99 -14.80 3.65
C ARG A 17 -6.44 -14.65 5.07
N VAL A 18 -6.16 -13.41 5.45
CA VAL A 18 -5.65 -13.07 6.79
C VAL A 18 -6.79 -12.51 7.65
N THR A 19 -6.84 -12.90 8.93
CA THR A 19 -7.71 -12.29 9.94
C THR A 19 -6.84 -11.51 10.92
N VAL A 20 -7.12 -10.22 11.12
CA VAL A 20 -6.36 -9.35 12.01
C VAL A 20 -7.28 -8.63 12.99
N ASN A 21 -6.79 -8.40 14.20
CA ASN A 21 -7.47 -7.53 15.16
C ASN A 21 -6.98 -6.09 14.94
N LEU A 22 -7.92 -5.16 14.74
CA LEU A 22 -7.61 -3.74 14.60
C LEU A 22 -7.81 -3.03 15.94
N THR A 23 -6.91 -2.10 16.27
CA THR A 23 -7.14 -1.17 17.37
C THR A 23 -8.31 -0.24 17.05
N GLY A 24 -8.93 0.37 18.07
CA GLY A 24 -10.03 1.31 17.84
C GLY A 24 -9.68 2.45 16.89
N LYS A 25 -8.44 2.97 16.98
CA LYS A 25 -7.93 4.00 16.06
C LYS A 25 -7.80 3.48 14.62
N ALA A 26 -7.30 2.25 14.44
CA ALA A 26 -7.19 1.65 13.11
C ALA A 26 -8.56 1.40 12.46
N VAL A 27 -9.57 1.02 13.23
CA VAL A 27 -10.96 0.90 12.74
C VAL A 27 -11.50 2.24 12.24
N GLN A 28 -11.31 3.32 13.00
CA GLN A 28 -11.74 4.67 12.61
C GLN A 28 -10.99 5.15 11.35
N SER A 29 -9.68 4.93 11.28
CA SER A 29 -8.89 5.26 10.09
C SER A 29 -9.33 4.47 8.86
N LEU A 30 -9.66 3.18 9.02
CA LEU A 30 -10.20 2.36 7.93
C LEU A 30 -11.53 2.94 7.42
N GLN A 31 -12.47 3.24 8.32
CA GLN A 31 -13.75 3.85 7.95
C GLN A 31 -13.56 5.16 7.20
N ARG A 32 -12.72 6.06 7.73
CA ARG A 32 -12.40 7.34 7.10
C ARG A 32 -11.79 7.17 5.71
N LEU A 33 -10.88 6.21 5.55
CA LEU A 33 -10.25 5.93 4.27
C LEU A 33 -11.27 5.42 3.25
N GLN A 34 -12.17 4.52 3.66
CA GLN A 34 -13.26 4.05 2.81
C GLN A 34 -14.18 5.19 2.36
N GLU A 35 -14.52 6.14 3.24
CA GLU A 35 -15.33 7.32 2.89
C GLU A 35 -14.62 8.23 1.89
N LEU A 36 -13.32 8.47 2.08
CA LEU A 36 -12.53 9.38 1.24
C LEU A 36 -12.28 8.83 -0.16
N THR A 37 -12.12 7.51 -0.30
CA THR A 37 -11.69 6.89 -1.58
C THR A 37 -12.76 6.05 -2.25
N GLY A 38 -13.83 5.68 -1.54
CA GLY A 38 -14.82 4.71 -2.01
C GLY A 38 -14.33 3.26 -2.02
N TYR A 39 -13.14 2.98 -1.48
CA TYR A 39 -12.57 1.63 -1.48
C TYR A 39 -13.26 0.70 -0.48
N ASN A 40 -13.25 -0.60 -0.80
CA ASN A 40 -13.69 -1.62 0.14
C ASN A 40 -12.59 -1.86 1.21
N LYS A 41 -12.93 -2.64 2.25
CA LYS A 41 -12.01 -2.90 3.38
C LYS A 41 -10.71 -3.57 2.93
N THR A 42 -10.82 -4.56 2.05
CA THR A 42 -9.66 -5.31 1.52
C THR A 42 -8.72 -4.37 0.77
N ASP A 43 -9.27 -3.52 -0.10
CA ASP A 43 -8.53 -2.52 -0.86
C ASP A 43 -7.82 -1.50 0.05
N CYS A 44 -8.50 -1.03 1.09
CA CYS A 44 -7.91 -0.14 2.08
C CYS A 44 -6.77 -0.80 2.86
N ILE A 45 -6.97 -2.04 3.34
CA ILE A 45 -5.96 -2.76 4.12
C ILE A 45 -4.74 -3.08 3.25
N ASN A 46 -4.94 -3.59 2.04
CA ASN A 46 -3.83 -3.91 1.14
C ASN A 46 -3.00 -2.66 0.80
N ARG A 47 -3.65 -1.55 0.45
CA ARG A 47 -2.94 -0.29 0.17
C ARG A 47 -2.24 0.27 1.40
N ALA A 48 -2.85 0.17 2.58
CA ALA A 48 -2.21 0.61 3.82
C ALA A 48 -0.94 -0.19 4.12
N LEU A 49 -0.96 -1.51 3.92
CA LEU A 49 0.22 -2.37 4.11
C LEU A 49 1.34 -2.04 3.12
N ILE A 50 1.00 -1.83 1.84
CA ILE A 50 1.98 -1.43 0.82
C ILE A 50 2.61 -0.08 1.18
N ILE A 51 1.80 0.95 1.48
CA ILE A 51 2.31 2.28 1.84
C ILE A 51 3.17 2.21 3.10
N ALA A 52 2.74 1.46 4.13
CA ALA A 52 3.52 1.28 5.35
C ALA A 52 4.89 0.65 5.04
N ASN A 53 4.94 -0.37 4.18
CA ASN A 53 6.20 -0.97 3.76
C ASN A 53 7.11 0.02 3.02
N GLU A 54 6.56 0.80 2.09
CA GLU A 54 7.33 1.82 1.36
C GLU A 54 7.91 2.89 2.30
N VAL A 55 7.11 3.39 3.24
CA VAL A 55 7.59 4.35 4.26
C VAL A 55 8.72 3.74 5.09
N GLU A 56 8.58 2.47 5.47
CA GLU A 56 9.61 1.80 6.26
C GLU A 56 10.90 1.54 5.48
N ASN A 57 10.80 1.25 4.18
CA ASN A 57 11.96 1.13 3.30
C ASN A 57 12.68 2.47 3.14
N MET A 58 11.96 3.58 3.01
CA MET A 58 12.55 4.93 2.96
C MET A 58 13.35 5.28 4.23
N SER A 59 13.04 4.67 5.38
CA SER A 59 13.84 4.86 6.60
C SER A 59 15.19 4.12 6.58
N ARG A 60 15.32 3.10 5.73
CA ARG A 60 16.48 2.20 5.66
C ARG A 60 17.38 2.47 4.47
N GLU A 61 16.81 3.01 3.39
CA GLU A 61 17.52 3.36 2.17
C GLU A 61 17.73 4.88 2.06
N PRO A 62 18.92 5.36 1.67
CA PRO A 62 19.14 6.79 1.48
C PRO A 62 18.22 7.37 0.42
N GLY A 63 17.36 8.32 0.79
CA GLY A 63 16.39 8.94 -0.11
C GLY A 63 15.77 10.20 0.46
N ALA A 64 14.92 10.86 -0.32
CA ALA A 64 14.17 12.04 0.08
C ALA A 64 12.73 11.99 -0.46
N VAL A 65 11.76 12.27 0.41
CA VAL A 65 10.35 12.41 0.05
C VAL A 65 10.00 13.89 0.03
N TYR A 66 9.41 14.33 -1.08
CA TYR A 66 8.94 15.70 -1.25
C TYR A 66 7.42 15.71 -1.36
N TRP A 67 6.80 16.70 -0.73
CA TRP A 67 5.36 16.91 -0.78
C TRP A 67 5.05 18.37 -1.12
N ARG A 68 3.92 18.60 -1.79
CA ARG A 68 3.36 19.93 -2.06
C ARG A 68 1.85 19.88 -1.88
N GLU A 69 1.28 20.94 -1.33
CA GLU A 69 -0.16 21.05 -1.06
C GLU A 69 -0.98 21.16 -2.35
N THR A 70 -0.48 21.99 -3.28
CA THR A 70 -1.06 22.17 -4.61
C THR A 70 0.01 21.99 -5.67
N PRO A 71 -0.34 21.79 -6.95
CA PRO A 71 0.64 21.67 -8.03
C PRO A 71 1.59 22.86 -8.14
N ASP A 72 1.15 24.06 -7.78
CA ASP A 72 1.91 25.31 -7.91
C ASP A 72 2.67 25.69 -6.64
N SER A 73 2.47 24.94 -5.54
CA SER A 73 3.19 25.14 -4.28
C SER A 73 4.63 24.63 -4.36
N ASP A 74 5.52 25.24 -3.57
CA ASP A 74 6.90 24.76 -3.42
C ASP A 74 6.96 23.31 -2.90
N LEU A 75 7.91 22.53 -3.43
CA LEU A 75 8.18 21.19 -2.91
C LEU A 75 8.88 21.28 -1.55
N MET A 76 8.30 20.65 -0.54
CA MET A 76 8.82 20.60 0.83
C MET A 76 9.39 19.24 1.15
N LEU A 77 10.58 19.20 1.78
CA LEU A 77 11.18 17.96 2.28
C LEU A 77 10.38 17.44 3.49
N VAL A 78 9.89 16.21 3.40
CA VAL A 78 9.19 15.53 4.49
C VAL A 78 10.21 14.81 5.39
N ARG A 79 10.07 14.99 6.72
CA ARG A 79 10.80 14.21 7.72
C ARG A 79 9.80 13.39 8.52
N PHE A 80 9.95 12.07 8.49
CA PHE A 80 9.24 11.17 9.39
C PHE A 80 9.97 11.22 10.75
N VAL A 81 9.25 11.48 11.84
CA VAL A 81 9.77 11.55 13.23
C VAL A 81 9.18 10.45 14.08
#